data_AF-A0A954VZF3-F1
#
_entry.id   AF-A0A954VZF3-F1
#
_cell.length_a   1.000
_cell.length_b   1.000
_cell.length_c   1.000
_cell.angle_alpha   90.00
_cell.angle_beta   90.00
_cell.angle_gamma   90.00
#
_symmetry.space_group_name_H-M   'P 1'
#
loop_
_entity.id
_entity.type
_entity.pdbx_description
1 polymer ?
#
loop_
_entity_poly.entity_id
_entity_poly.type
_entity_poly.pdbx_seq_one_letter_code
_entity_poly.pdbx_strand_id
1 'polypeptide(L)' 'MLDRLAELALPRITLDFDGSVLSTKRRAEGTAVGFNKKKKGARSYYPLFCTVAQTSQVLDFLHRSGNVHDSNGA' A
#
# COMPACT_ATOMS: atom_id res chain seq x y z
N MET A 1 7.88 11.99 -12.71
CA MET A 1 8.27 10.71 -12.07
C MET A 1 8.51 9.65 -13.14
N LEU A 2 7.55 9.46 -14.06
CA LEU A 2 7.66 8.51 -15.16
C LEU A 2 8.85 8.78 -16.10
N ASP A 3 9.32 10.02 -16.20
CA ASP A 3 10.44 10.40 -17.06
C ASP A 3 11.71 9.60 -16.74
N ARG A 4 11.98 9.38 -15.45
CA ARG A 4 13.11 8.57 -15.00
C ARG A 4 12.95 7.09 -15.30
N LEU A 5 11.73 6.57 -15.26
CA LEU A 5 11.45 5.18 -15.65
C LEU A 5 11.57 5.00 -17.17
N ALA A 6 11.18 6.00 -17.96
CA ALA A 6 11.34 6.00 -19.40
C ALA A 6 12.81 6.04 -19.83
N GLU A 7 13.64 6.86 -19.15
CA GLU A 7 15.09 6.93 -19.38
C GLU A 7 15.81 5.58 -19.18
N LEU A 8 15.31 4.71 -18.29
CA LEU A 8 15.93 3.41 -18.01
C LEU A 8 15.73 2.40 -19.15
N ALA A 9 14.79 2.65 -20.08
CA ALA A 9 14.51 1.81 -21.25
C ALA A 9 14.38 0.31 -20.92
N LEU A 10 13.80 -0.02 -19.77
CA LEU A 10 13.67 -1.40 -19.33
C LEU A 10 12.73 -2.17 -20.28
N PRO A 11 13.13 -3.34 -20.81
CA PRO A 11 12.30 -4.14 -21.72
C PRO A 11 11.05 -4.71 -21.02
N ARG A 12 11.05 -4.71 -19.68
CA ARG A 12 9.93 -5.12 -18.83
C ARG A 12 9.99 -4.34 -17.52
N ILE A 13 8.84 -3.86 -17.08
CA ILE A 13 8.64 -3.28 -15.75
C ILE A 13 7.83 -4.27 -14.92
N THR A 14 8.26 -4.52 -13.69
CA THR A 14 7.54 -5.35 -12.72
C THR A 14 7.01 -4.43 -11.64
N LEU A 15 5.72 -4.53 -11.37
CA LEU A 15 5.05 -3.74 -10.35
C LEU A 15 4.74 -4.64 -9.16
N ASP A 16 5.29 -4.30 -8.01
CA ASP A 16 5.01 -4.98 -6.76
C ASP A 16 3.94 -4.21 -5.99
N PHE A 17 2.88 -4.89 -5.61
CA PHE A 17 1.79 -4.35 -4.79
C PHE A 17 1.89 -4.93 -3.40
N ASP A 18 1.98 -4.07 -2.40
CA ASP A 18 2.05 -4.49 -1.01
C ASP A 18 1.21 -3.58 -0.10
N GLY A 19 0.69 -4.18 0.96
CA GLY A 19 -0.20 -3.55 1.93
C GLY A 19 0.53 -3.31 3.24
N SER A 20 0.27 -2.16 3.88
CA SER A 20 0.87 -1.85 5.19
C SER A 20 -0.18 -1.51 6.23
N VAL A 21 -0.07 -2.10 7.43
CA VAL A 21 -0.97 -1.80 8.54
C VAL A 21 -0.47 -0.56 9.31
N LEU A 22 -1.19 0.55 9.16
CA LEU A 22 -0.92 1.79 9.91
C LEU A 22 -1.89 1.92 11.08
N SER A 23 -1.42 1.59 12.28
CA SER A 23 -2.25 1.59 13.50
C SER A 23 -2.53 3.00 14.01
N THR A 24 -3.75 3.23 14.49
CA THR A 24 -4.11 4.46 15.21
C THR A 24 -4.87 4.15 16.50
N LYS A 25 -4.75 5.05 17.49
CA LYS A 25 -5.57 5.03 18.71
C LYS A 25 -6.84 5.87 18.56
N ARG A 26 -6.96 6.66 17.50
CA ARG A 26 -8.09 7.58 17.26
C ARG A 26 -9.18 6.88 16.45
N ARG A 27 -10.42 7.37 16.58
CA ARG A 27 -11.51 7.07 15.65
C ARG A 27 -11.49 8.05 14.47
N ALA A 28 -10.41 8.02 13.68
CA ALA A 28 -10.29 8.86 12.49
C ALA A 28 -11.13 8.31 11.32
N GLU A 29 -11.51 9.19 10.40
CA GLU A 29 -12.13 8.81 9.13
C GLU A 29 -11.26 7.82 8.35
N GLY A 30 -11.87 6.92 7.60
CA GLY A 30 -11.14 5.91 6.81
C GLY A 30 -10.45 4.82 7.62
N THR A 31 -10.52 4.83 8.96
CA THR A 31 -9.96 3.76 9.79
C THR A 31 -11.00 2.71 10.15
N ALA A 32 -10.59 1.44 10.19
CA ALA A 32 -11.44 0.32 10.56
C ALA A 32 -10.67 -0.70 11.38
N VAL A 33 -11.39 -1.57 12.11
CA VAL A 33 -10.78 -2.71 12.80
C VAL A 33 -10.61 -3.83 11.79
N GLY A 34 -9.38 -4.26 11.56
CA GLY A 34 -9.05 -5.42 10.75
C GLY A 34 -7.81 -6.13 11.26
N PHE A 35 -7.02 -6.71 10.36
CA PHE A 35 -5.79 -7.39 10.74
C PHE A 35 -4.76 -6.39 11.32
N ASN A 36 -4.20 -6.73 12.48
CA ASN A 36 -3.14 -5.94 13.09
C ASN A 36 -2.22 -6.85 13.91
N LYS A 37 -1.04 -7.15 13.37
CA LYS A 37 -0.04 -8.03 13.99
C LYS A 37 0.45 -7.51 15.35
N LYS A 38 0.54 -6.17 15.53
CA LYS A 38 1.04 -5.56 16.76
C LYS A 38 -0.03 -5.51 17.86
N LYS A 39 -1.28 -5.24 17.49
CA LYS A 39 -2.40 -5.13 18.44
C LYS A 39 -3.73 -5.49 17.78
N LYS A 40 -4.15 -6.74 17.96
CA LYS A 40 -5.47 -7.22 17.53
C LYS A 40 -6.59 -6.31 18.07
N GLY A 41 -7.56 -5.97 17.22
CA GLY A 41 -8.69 -5.12 17.59
C GLY A 41 -8.42 -3.61 17.55
N ALA A 42 -7.18 -3.17 17.31
CA ALA A 42 -6.91 -1.75 17.09
C ALA A 42 -7.41 -1.31 15.70
N ARG A 43 -7.88 -0.06 15.60
CA ARG A 43 -8.22 0.56 14.30
C ARG A 43 -6.94 0.90 13.54
N SER A 44 -7.00 0.76 12.22
CA SER A 44 -5.88 1.05 11.34
C SER A 44 -6.36 1.54 9.97
N TYR A 45 -5.42 2.09 9.20
CA TYR A 45 -5.48 2.13 7.74
C TYR A 45 -4.74 0.92 7.16
N TYR A 46 -5.03 0.60 5.91
CA TYR A 46 -4.34 -0.43 5.12
C TYR A 46 -4.01 0.08 3.70
N PRO A 47 -3.19 1.14 3.56
CA PRO A 47 -2.77 1.61 2.25
C PRO A 47 -2.14 0.48 1.44
N LEU A 48 -2.57 0.36 0.18
CA LEU A 48 -1.86 -0.41 -0.84
C LEU A 48 -0.89 0.54 -1.53
N PHE A 49 0.35 0.14 -1.70
CA PHE A 49 1.32 0.88 -2.47
C PHE A 49 1.86 0.03 -3.60
N CYS A 50 2.13 0.67 -4.73
CA CYS A 50 2.74 0.05 -5.89
C CYS A 50 4.19 0.55 -6.00
N THR A 51 5.14 -0.37 -6.11
CA THR A 51 6.54 -0.04 -6.38
C THR A 51 7.00 -0.66 -7.69
N VAL A 52 7.97 -0.01 -8.33
CA VAL A 52 8.72 -0.64 -9.42
C VAL A 52 9.79 -1.53 -8.80
N ALA A 53 9.63 -2.85 -8.93
CA ALA A 53 10.48 -3.84 -8.27
C ALA A 53 11.98 -3.63 -8.60
N GLN A 54 12.26 -3.25 -9.85
CA GLN A 54 13.62 -3.04 -10.36
C GLN A 54 14.34 -1.85 -9.73
N THR A 55 13.62 -0.83 -9.27
CA THR A 55 14.22 0.44 -8.82
C THR A 55 13.80 0.84 -7.41
N SER A 56 12.89 0.08 -6.80
CA SER A 56 12.26 0.39 -5.51
C SER A 56 11.57 1.76 -5.45
N GLN A 57 11.26 2.35 -6.61
CA GLN A 57 10.54 3.62 -6.69
C GLN A 57 9.05 3.37 -6.42
N VAL A 58 8.44 4.22 -5.60
CA VAL A 58 6.99 4.15 -5.35
C VAL A 58 6.25 4.86 -6.46
N LEU A 59 5.36 4.13 -7.14
CA LEU A 59 4.59 4.59 -8.29
C LEU A 59 3.25 5.19 -7.88
N ASP A 60 2.52 4.54 -6.98
CA ASP A 60 1.20 4.99 -6.56
C ASP A 60 0.80 4.47 -5.16
N PHE A 61 -0.21 5.11 -4.57
CA PHE A 61 -0.83 4.75 -3.30
C PHE A 61 -2.36 4.75 -3.38
N LEU A 62 -2.97 3.62 -3.05
CA LEU A 62 -4.39 3.54 -2.80
C LEU A 62 -4.66 3.56 -1.30
N HIS A 63 -5.33 4.61 -0.84
CA HIS A 63 -5.73 4.75 0.56
C HIS A 63 -6.92 3.83 0.86
N ARG A 64 -6.74 2.89 1.79
CA ARG A 64 -7.80 1.96 2.21
C ARG A 64 -7.93 1.87 3.73
N SER A 65 -9.11 1.45 4.18
CA SER A 65 -9.36 1.18 5.59
C SER A 65 -8.71 -0.11 6.07
N GLY A 66 -8.44 -0.19 7.38
CA GLY A 66 -7.73 -1.29 8.03
C GLY A 66 -8.34 -2.68 7.90
N ASN A 67 -9.58 -2.79 7.40
CA ASN A 67 -10.33 -4.03 7.23
C ASN A 67 -10.38 -4.51 5.76
N VAL A 68 -9.67 -3.86 4.84
CA VAL A 68 -9.58 -4.28 3.44
C VAL A 68 -8.41 -5.24 3.27
N HIS A 69 -8.60 -6.29 2.45
CA HIS A 69 -7.58 -7.29 2.14
C HIS A 69 -7.02 -7.07 0.74
N ASP A 70 -5.77 -7.49 0.49
CA ASP A 70 -5.12 -7.31 -0.81
C ASP A 70 -5.82 -8.05 -1.95
N SER A 71 -6.56 -9.12 -1.65
CA SER A 71 -7.39 -9.84 -2.62
C SER A 71 -8.56 -9.02 -3.19
N ASN A 72 -8.84 -7.83 -2.63
CA ASN A 72 -9.94 -6.98 -3.05
C ASN A 72 -9.41 -5.68 -3.67
N GLY A 73 -9.17 -5.72 -4.98
CA GLY A 73 -8.77 -4.57 -5.79
C GLY A 73 -7.28 -4.20 -5.70
N ALA A 74 -6.39 -5.20 -5.67
CA ALA A 74 -4.97 -5.04 -5.98
C ALA A 74 -4.70 -5.29 -7.47
#